data_AF-A0A961AN88-F1
#
_entry.id   AF-A0A961AN88-F1
#
_cell.length_a   1.000
_cell.length_b   1.000
_cell.length_c   1.000
_cell.angle_alpha   90.00
_cell.angle_beta   90.00
_cell.angle_gamma   90.00
#
_symmetry.space_group_name_H-M   'P 1'
#
loop_
_entity.id
_entity.type
_entity.pdbx_description
1 polymer ?
#
loop_
_entity_poly.entity_id
_entity_poly.type
_entity_poly.pdbx_seq_one_letter_code
_entity_poly.pdbx_strand_id
1 'polypeptide(L)'
;MIDLLQALLTPLIAVLTTLIAYQQYRLRRDEKALIMYDRRLKVYNQVVSVLHKVRASQPMCMQDALDWTHSLTEADFLFGTEVRELISEIYGSLLEWVRLTEPYKIRGEEMRFEVDEWSLKCVDVVDDFESFAYPIEQVFSPYLHPDGASIWKRRKSLKKLKKILKEVGLDEKSKTQEDEKRLRAKGIDPNQEITF
;
A
#
# COMPACT_ATOMS: atom_id res chain seq x y z
N MET A 1 2.50 63.16 -30.00
CA MET A 1 1.97 61.83 -30.43
C MET A 1 2.68 60.67 -29.74
N ILE A 2 3.99 60.74 -29.50
CA ILE A 2 4.77 59.68 -28.84
C ILE A 2 4.31 59.46 -27.37
N ASP A 3 3.96 60.51 -26.64
CA ASP A 3 3.54 60.41 -25.23
C ASP A 3 2.26 59.59 -25.02
N LEU A 4 1.37 59.58 -26.02
CA LEU A 4 0.09 58.88 -25.94
C LEU A 4 0.27 57.36 -26.10
N LEU A 5 1.24 56.95 -26.92
CA LEU A 5 1.65 55.55 -27.06
C LEU A 5 2.38 55.05 -25.80
N GLN A 6 3.18 55.91 -25.18
CA GLN A 6 3.90 55.57 -23.95
C GLN A 6 2.95 55.44 -22.75
N ALA A 7 1.92 56.28 -22.66
CA ALA A 7 0.90 56.19 -21.62
C ALA A 7 0.02 54.93 -21.73
N LEU A 8 -0.17 54.38 -22.94
CA LEU A 8 -0.91 53.13 -23.17
C LEU A 8 -0.08 51.88 -22.86
N LEU A 9 1.25 51.99 -22.85
CA LEU A 9 2.15 50.88 -22.60
C LEU A 9 1.97 50.30 -21.19
N THR A 10 1.84 51.16 -20.17
CA THR A 10 1.70 50.74 -18.77
C THR A 10 0.42 49.92 -18.51
N PRO A 11 -0.79 50.35 -18.92
CA PRO A 11 -1.99 49.54 -18.75
C PRO A 11 -1.95 48.26 -19.59
N LEU A 12 -1.34 48.29 -20.79
CA LEU A 12 -1.16 47.07 -21.59
C LEU A 12 -0.29 46.04 -20.86
N ILE A 13 0.85 46.46 -20.32
CA ILE A 13 1.73 45.60 -19.52
C ILE A 13 0.98 45.08 -18.29
N ALA A 14 0.20 45.93 -17.60
CA ALA A 14 -0.58 45.52 -16.43
C ALA A 14 -1.62 44.43 -16.75
N VAL A 15 -2.30 44.52 -17.91
CA VAL A 15 -3.23 43.48 -18.36
C VAL A 15 -2.47 42.20 -18.69
N LEU A 16 -1.36 42.29 -19.41
CA LEU A 16 -0.54 41.12 -19.77
C LEU A 16 0.03 40.41 -18.54
N THR A 17 0.57 41.15 -17.57
CA THR A 17 1.11 40.56 -16.33
C THR A 17 0.02 39.88 -15.52
N THR A 18 -1.18 40.47 -15.45
CA THR A 18 -2.34 39.86 -14.77
C THR A 18 -2.75 38.54 -15.44
N LEU A 19 -2.77 38.50 -16.78
CA LEU A 19 -3.08 37.27 -17.52
C LEU A 19 -2.04 36.18 -17.31
N ILE A 20 -0.75 36.53 -17.36
CA ILE A 20 0.34 35.57 -17.11
C ILE A 20 0.28 35.03 -15.68
N ALA A 21 0.05 35.90 -14.69
CA ALA A 21 -0.08 35.49 -13.29
C ALA A 21 -1.24 34.49 -13.10
N TYR A 22 -2.38 34.73 -13.76
CA TYR A 22 -3.52 33.80 -13.74
C TYR A 22 -3.17 32.44 -14.38
N GLN A 23 -2.47 32.45 -15.51
CA GLN A 23 -2.01 31.21 -16.16
C GLN A 23 -1.03 30.44 -15.26
N GLN A 24 -0.06 31.11 -14.64
CA GLN A 24 0.88 30.49 -13.70
C GLN A 24 0.18 29.90 -12.48
N TYR A 25 -0.83 30.59 -11.94
CA TYR A 25 -1.62 30.06 -10.83
C TYR A 25 -2.32 28.75 -11.19
N ARG A 26 -2.96 28.69 -12.37
CA ARG A 26 -3.61 27.47 -12.86
C ARG A 26 -2.61 26.35 -13.08
N LEU A 27 -1.48 26.63 -13.72
CA LEU A 27 -0.44 25.63 -13.99
C LEU A 27 0.12 25.00 -12.70
N ARG A 28 0.45 25.83 -11.70
CA ARG A 28 0.95 25.34 -10.39
C ARG A 28 -0.07 24.48 -9.65
N ARG A 29 -1.37 24.76 -9.82
CA ARG A 29 -2.43 23.96 -9.23
C ARG A 29 -2.47 22.55 -9.84
N ASP A 30 -2.38 22.47 -11.16
CA ASP A 30 -2.41 21.21 -11.89
C ASP A 30 -1.12 20.40 -11.64
N GLU A 31 0.03 21.07 -11.61
CA GLU A 31 1.34 20.48 -11.28
C GLU A 31 1.35 19.86 -9.87
N LYS A 32 0.76 20.55 -8.88
CA LYS A 32 0.65 20.02 -7.52
C LYS A 32 -0.15 18.72 -7.46
N ALA A 33 -1.22 18.60 -8.26
CA ALA A 33 -2.02 17.39 -8.31
C ALA A 33 -1.23 16.22 -8.92
N LEU A 34 -0.51 16.49 -10.01
CA LEU A 34 0.34 15.51 -10.68
C LEU A 34 1.48 15.02 -9.78
N ILE A 35 2.16 15.92 -9.06
CA ILE A 35 3.22 15.55 -8.11
C ILE A 35 2.68 14.63 -7.01
N MET A 36 1.48 14.90 -6.48
CA MET A 36 0.87 14.05 -5.47
C MET A 36 0.48 12.67 -6.03
N TYR A 37 -0.01 12.63 -7.27
CA TYR A 37 -0.28 11.39 -7.97
C TYR A 37 0.99 10.55 -8.17
N ASP A 38 2.07 11.15 -8.67
CA ASP A 38 3.34 10.46 -8.89
C ASP A 38 3.90 9.86 -7.60
N ARG A 39 3.83 10.62 -6.49
CA ARG A 39 4.25 10.13 -5.18
C ARG A 39 3.42 8.93 -4.71
N ARG A 40 2.09 8.96 -4.90
CA ARG A 40 1.21 7.83 -4.55
C ARG A 40 1.46 6.61 -5.45
N LEU A 41 1.67 6.84 -6.74
CA LEU A 41 1.96 5.78 -7.70
C LEU A 41 3.31 5.11 -7.38
N LYS A 42 4.31 5.88 -6.94
CA LYS A 42 5.60 5.35 -6.48
C LYS A 42 5.44 4.35 -5.33
N VAL A 43 4.64 4.70 -4.31
CA VAL A 43 4.35 3.80 -3.18
C VAL A 43 3.62 2.54 -3.65
N TYR A 44 2.59 2.69 -4.50
CA TYR A 44 1.88 1.55 -5.08
C TYR A 44 2.83 0.60 -5.81
N ASN A 45 3.70 1.13 -6.67
CA ASN A 45 4.67 0.34 -7.42
C ASN A 45 5.67 -0.38 -6.49
N GLN A 46 6.08 0.24 -5.37
CA GLN A 46 6.94 -0.41 -4.39
C GLN A 46 6.24 -1.59 -3.71
N VAL A 47 4.96 -1.45 -3.33
CA VAL A 47 4.18 -2.55 -2.75
C VAL A 47 4.07 -3.70 -3.75
N VAL A 48 3.64 -3.40 -4.98
CA VAL A 48 3.48 -4.40 -6.05
C VAL A 48 4.82 -5.06 -6.43
N SER A 49 5.93 -4.32 -6.37
CA SER A 49 7.25 -4.86 -6.69
C SER A 49 7.67 -5.99 -5.75
N VAL A 50 7.33 -5.92 -4.46
CA VAL A 50 7.62 -6.98 -3.50
C VAL A 50 6.76 -8.21 -3.75
N LEU A 51 5.47 -8.02 -4.05
CA LEU A 51 4.60 -9.13 -4.45
C LEU A 51 5.19 -9.88 -5.65
N HIS A 52 5.67 -9.16 -6.67
CA HIS A 52 6.31 -9.78 -7.82
C HIS A 52 7.60 -10.52 -7.47
N LYS A 53 8.43 -9.99 -6.57
CA LYS A 53 9.66 -10.67 -6.12
C LYS A 53 9.35 -11.99 -5.40
N VAL A 54 8.38 -11.98 -4.48
CA VAL A 54 7.94 -13.19 -3.77
C VAL A 54 7.35 -14.21 -4.74
N ARG A 55 6.47 -13.77 -5.64
CA ARG A 55 5.86 -14.64 -6.66
C ARG A 55 6.89 -15.27 -7.60
N ALA A 56 7.94 -14.52 -7.94
CA ALA A 56 9.06 -15.02 -8.72
C ALA A 56 10.02 -15.91 -7.90
N SER A 57 9.68 -16.22 -6.63
CA SER A 57 10.51 -16.98 -5.69
C SER A 57 11.93 -16.42 -5.56
N GLN A 58 12.07 -15.09 -5.65
CA GLN A 58 13.38 -14.46 -5.56
C GLN A 58 13.86 -14.47 -4.10
N PRO A 59 15.13 -14.84 -3.85
CA PRO A 59 15.69 -14.80 -2.51
C PRO A 59 15.76 -13.34 -2.05
N MET A 60 15.15 -13.05 -0.89
CA MET A 60 15.25 -11.76 -0.23
C MET A 60 15.90 -11.94 1.13
N CYS A 61 16.72 -10.98 1.54
CA CYS A 61 17.30 -10.95 2.87
C CYS A 61 16.59 -9.94 3.77
N MET A 62 16.88 -9.98 5.07
CA MET A 62 16.32 -9.06 6.05
C MET A 62 16.57 -7.59 5.68
N GLN A 63 17.72 -7.28 5.09
CA GLN A 63 18.04 -5.94 4.62
C GLN A 63 17.07 -5.47 3.52
N ASP A 64 16.70 -6.34 2.57
CA ASP A 64 15.74 -6.00 1.51
C ASP A 64 14.35 -5.66 2.07
N ALA A 65 13.92 -6.37 3.12
CA ALA A 65 12.65 -6.10 3.80
C ALA A 65 12.68 -4.78 4.58
N LEU A 66 13.79 -4.45 5.23
CA LEU A 66 13.99 -3.17 5.90
C LEU A 66 14.03 -2.00 4.91
N ASP A 67 14.77 -2.15 3.81
CA ASP A 67 14.88 -1.14 2.75
C ASP A 67 13.51 -0.89 2.11
N TRP A 68 12.73 -1.95 1.87
CA TRP A 68 11.35 -1.82 1.39
C TRP A 68 10.48 -1.04 2.38
N THR A 69 10.54 -1.36 3.66
CA THR A 69 9.77 -0.67 4.70
C THR A 69 10.15 0.81 4.79
N HIS A 70 11.45 1.13 4.71
CA HIS A 70 11.92 2.51 4.64
C HIS A 70 11.35 3.22 3.41
N SER A 71 11.34 2.55 2.26
CA SER A 71 10.82 3.12 1.02
C SER A 71 9.33 3.50 1.10
N LEU A 72 8.58 2.84 2.00
CA LEU A 72 7.16 3.05 2.26
C LEU A 72 6.86 4.04 3.39
N THR A 73 7.86 4.65 4.04
CA THR A 73 7.64 5.66 5.09
C THR A 73 6.81 6.86 4.61
N GLU A 74 6.88 7.20 3.32
CA GLU A 74 6.03 8.24 2.73
C GLU A 74 4.54 7.84 2.68
N ALA A 75 4.23 6.54 2.74
CA ALA A 75 2.86 6.05 2.68
C ALA A 75 2.01 6.57 3.84
N ASP A 76 2.61 6.73 5.02
CA ASP A 76 1.96 7.24 6.23
C ASP A 76 1.41 8.67 6.08
N PHE A 77 2.01 9.46 5.19
CA PHE A 77 1.60 10.83 4.92
C PHE A 77 0.66 10.94 3.72
N LEU A 78 0.81 10.03 2.74
CA LEU A 78 0.09 10.08 1.47
C LEU A 78 -1.27 9.38 1.52
N PHE A 79 -1.44 8.41 2.42
CA PHE A 79 -2.60 7.53 2.50
C PHE A 79 -3.26 7.51 3.88
N GLY A 80 -4.45 6.91 3.96
CA GLY A 80 -5.16 6.68 5.22
C GLY A 80 -4.73 5.41 5.95
N THR A 81 -5.32 5.16 7.12
CA THR A 81 -5.04 3.98 7.97
C THR A 81 -5.23 2.65 7.24
N GLU A 82 -6.19 2.58 6.31
CA GLU A 82 -6.48 1.38 5.51
C GLU A 82 -5.27 0.89 4.71
N VAL A 83 -4.48 1.81 4.14
CA VAL A 83 -3.26 1.45 3.39
C VAL A 83 -2.14 1.03 4.35
N ARG A 84 -2.05 1.66 5.52
CA ARG A 84 -1.06 1.32 6.54
C ARG A 84 -1.29 -0.09 7.08
N GLU A 85 -2.53 -0.43 7.39
CA GLU A 85 -2.92 -1.77 7.86
C GLU A 85 -2.52 -2.83 6.83
N LEU A 86 -2.87 -2.62 5.56
CA LEU A 86 -2.48 -3.50 4.46
C LEU A 86 -0.95 -3.62 4.30
N ILE A 87 -0.20 -2.52 4.37
CA ILE A 87 1.27 -2.56 4.30
C ILE A 87 1.85 -3.36 5.47
N SER A 88 1.29 -3.23 6.67
CA SER A 88 1.73 -3.96 7.86
C SER A 88 1.47 -5.46 7.72
N GLU A 89 0.34 -5.86 7.14
CA GLU A 89 0.02 -7.26 6.85
C GLU A 89 1.02 -7.86 5.85
N ILE A 90 1.24 -7.15 4.73
CA ILE A 90 2.22 -7.55 3.70
C ILE A 90 3.62 -7.66 4.31
N TYR A 91 4.00 -6.74 5.21
CA TYR A 91 5.28 -6.79 5.90
C TYR A 91 5.42 -8.03 6.79
N GLY A 92 4.36 -8.43 7.48
CA GLY A 92 4.33 -9.66 8.27
C GLY A 92 4.62 -10.90 7.42
N SER A 93 3.89 -11.06 6.31
CA SER A 93 4.12 -12.16 5.36
C SER A 93 5.51 -12.09 4.71
N LEU A 94 6.03 -10.89 4.46
CA LEU A 94 7.37 -10.69 3.91
C LEU A 94 8.46 -11.17 4.87
N LEU A 95 8.33 -10.86 6.16
CA LEU A 95 9.27 -11.34 7.17
C LEU A 95 9.25 -12.86 7.30
N GLU A 96 8.07 -13.47 7.18
CA GLU A 96 7.94 -14.93 7.15
C GLU A 96 8.64 -15.53 5.92
N TRP A 97 8.42 -14.95 4.73
CA TRP A 97 9.14 -15.35 3.52
C TRP A 97 10.66 -15.25 3.67
N VAL A 98 11.17 -14.13 4.19
CA VAL A 98 12.60 -13.93 4.43
C VAL A 98 13.12 -14.98 5.40
N ARG A 99 12.42 -15.24 6.51
CA ARG A 99 12.82 -16.24 7.49
C ARG A 99 12.90 -17.66 6.90
N LEU A 100 11.97 -18.00 6.00
CA LEU A 100 11.96 -19.30 5.32
C LEU A 100 13.04 -19.44 4.25
N THR A 101 13.45 -18.33 3.62
CA THR A 101 14.39 -18.33 2.47
C THR A 101 15.83 -17.96 2.84
N GLU A 102 16.06 -17.25 3.94
CA GLU A 102 17.39 -16.84 4.41
C GLU A 102 18.35 -18.03 4.65
N PRO A 103 17.94 -19.15 5.28
CA PRO A 103 18.80 -20.32 5.46
C PRO A 103 19.26 -20.96 4.14
N TYR A 104 18.48 -20.80 3.07
CA TYR A 104 18.77 -21.38 1.75
C TYR A 104 19.84 -20.59 0.99
N LYS A 105 19.87 -19.26 1.16
CA LYS A 105 20.90 -18.40 0.56
C LYS A 105 22.29 -18.70 1.11
N ILE A 106 22.38 -19.09 2.38
CA ILE A 106 23.66 -19.35 3.08
C ILE A 106 24.21 -20.74 2.75
N ARG A 107 23.35 -21.73 2.45
CA ARG A 107 23.76 -23.15 2.40
C ARG A 107 24.02 -23.73 1.00
N GLY A 108 23.80 -22.96 -0.08
CA GLY A 108 24.26 -23.31 -1.44
C GLY A 108 23.87 -24.71 -1.92
N GLU A 109 22.70 -24.84 -2.58
CA GLU A 109 22.29 -25.96 -3.45
C GLU A 109 22.22 -27.41 -2.89
N GLU A 110 22.81 -27.72 -1.73
CA GLU A 110 22.99 -29.11 -1.30
C GLU A 110 22.02 -29.57 -0.19
N MET A 111 20.71 -29.33 -0.39
CA MET A 111 19.67 -30.03 0.39
C MET A 111 18.70 -30.74 -0.55
N ARG A 112 19.07 -31.96 -0.95
CA ARG A 112 18.09 -32.99 -1.27
C ARG A 112 17.63 -33.59 0.06
N PHE A 113 16.33 -33.83 0.21
CA PHE A 113 15.66 -34.53 1.32
C PHE A 113 15.16 -33.67 2.50
N GLU A 114 14.16 -32.83 2.22
CA GLU A 114 12.93 -32.61 3.04
C GLU A 114 11.92 -31.78 2.20
N VAL A 115 11.76 -32.18 0.92
CA VAL A 115 11.14 -31.35 -0.13
C VAL A 115 9.64 -31.13 0.09
N ASP A 116 8.97 -31.90 0.95
CA ASP A 116 7.51 -31.86 1.07
C ASP A 116 7.02 -30.81 2.09
N GLU A 117 7.54 -30.74 3.31
CA GLU A 117 6.99 -29.82 4.33
C GLU A 117 7.39 -28.36 4.07
N TRP A 118 8.63 -28.13 3.62
CA TRP A 118 9.11 -26.78 3.33
C TRP A 118 8.46 -26.19 2.08
N SER A 119 8.29 -26.99 1.02
CA SER A 119 7.63 -26.51 -0.20
C SER A 119 6.18 -26.14 0.07
N LEU A 120 5.48 -26.90 0.93
CA LEU A 120 4.14 -26.56 1.39
C LEU A 120 4.12 -25.21 2.11
N LYS A 121 5.03 -24.96 3.06
CA LYS A 121 5.11 -23.65 3.76
C LYS A 121 5.42 -22.48 2.81
N CYS A 122 6.28 -22.68 1.81
CA CYS A 122 6.54 -21.66 0.81
C CYS A 122 5.33 -21.42 -0.09
N VAL A 123 4.57 -22.47 -0.43
CA VAL A 123 3.33 -22.35 -1.19
C VAL A 123 2.27 -21.60 -0.39
N ASP A 124 2.11 -21.90 0.90
CA ASP A 124 1.16 -21.21 1.78
C ASP A 124 1.46 -19.70 1.86
N VAL A 125 2.73 -19.34 2.07
CA VAL A 125 3.14 -17.92 2.10
C VAL A 125 2.92 -17.25 0.74
N VAL A 126 3.21 -17.94 -0.38
CA VAL A 126 2.93 -17.39 -1.71
C VAL A 126 1.43 -17.20 -1.95
N ASP A 127 0.58 -18.13 -1.48
CA ASP A 127 -0.88 -18.04 -1.58
C ASP A 127 -1.41 -16.86 -0.74
N ASP A 128 -0.86 -16.65 0.47
CA ASP A 128 -1.13 -15.45 1.27
C ASP A 128 -0.77 -14.17 0.49
N PHE A 129 0.37 -14.15 -0.20
CA PHE A 129 0.76 -13.03 -1.06
C PHE A 129 -0.17 -12.84 -2.27
N GLU A 130 -0.65 -13.92 -2.90
CA GLU A 130 -1.63 -13.82 -3.98
C GLU A 130 -2.98 -13.30 -3.47
N SER A 131 -3.35 -13.63 -2.24
CA SER A 131 -4.57 -13.11 -1.59
C SER A 131 -4.58 -11.58 -1.46
N PHE A 132 -3.40 -10.95 -1.30
CA PHE A 132 -3.27 -9.49 -1.20
C PHE A 132 -3.42 -8.76 -2.54
N ALA A 133 -3.30 -9.44 -3.69
CA ALA A 133 -3.35 -8.79 -5.00
C ALA A 133 -4.67 -8.04 -5.22
N TYR A 134 -5.79 -8.63 -4.80
CA TYR A 134 -7.12 -8.03 -4.94
C TYR A 134 -7.40 -6.88 -3.96
N PRO A 135 -7.14 -7.02 -2.63
CA PRO A 135 -7.19 -5.91 -1.68
C PRO A 135 -6.32 -4.72 -2.06
N ILE A 136 -5.10 -4.93 -2.56
CA ILE A 136 -4.19 -3.86 -2.97
C ILE A 136 -4.85 -2.95 -4.01
N GLU A 137 -5.42 -3.53 -5.07
CA GLU A 137 -6.09 -2.73 -6.09
C GLU A 137 -7.28 -1.95 -5.53
N GLN A 138 -8.10 -2.58 -4.68
CA GLN A 138 -9.27 -1.92 -4.08
C GLN A 138 -8.90 -0.78 -3.14
N VAL A 139 -7.86 -0.98 -2.32
CA VAL A 139 -7.44 -0.04 -1.29
C VAL A 139 -6.68 1.14 -1.91
N PHE A 140 -5.87 0.90 -2.96
CA PHE A 140 -5.11 1.96 -3.63
C PHE A 140 -5.92 2.70 -4.72
N SER A 141 -6.89 2.04 -5.37
CA SER A 141 -7.71 2.64 -6.45
C SER A 141 -8.26 4.04 -6.12
N PRO A 142 -8.82 4.31 -4.91
CA PRO A 142 -9.31 5.64 -4.55
C PRO A 142 -8.26 6.74 -4.60
N TYR A 143 -6.99 6.40 -4.37
CA TYR A 143 -5.87 7.33 -4.26
C TYR A 143 -5.12 7.53 -5.58
N LEU A 144 -5.23 6.58 -6.52
CA LEU A 144 -4.58 6.57 -7.83
C LEU A 144 -5.41 7.32 -8.91
N HIS A 145 -6.10 8.39 -8.54
CA HIS A 145 -6.78 9.26 -9.48
C HIS A 145 -6.06 10.61 -9.58
N PRO A 146 -5.75 11.11 -10.79
CA PRO A 146 -5.02 12.38 -10.99
C PRO A 146 -5.74 13.56 -10.35
N ASP A 147 -7.07 13.55 -10.39
CA ASP A 147 -7.88 14.73 -10.07
C ASP A 147 -8.21 14.86 -8.57
N GLY A 148 -7.86 13.87 -7.73
CA GLY A 148 -8.18 13.84 -6.29
C GLY A 148 -9.68 13.85 -5.92
N ALA A 149 -10.57 14.05 -6.90
CA ALA A 149 -12.01 14.25 -6.74
C ALA A 149 -12.77 12.97 -6.34
N SER A 150 -12.19 11.78 -6.55
CA SER A 150 -12.80 10.48 -6.23
C SER A 150 -12.82 10.17 -4.72
N ILE A 151 -11.90 10.76 -3.94
CA ILE A 151 -11.69 10.45 -2.51
C ILE A 151 -12.93 10.85 -1.68
N TRP A 152 -13.57 11.97 -2.01
CA TRP A 152 -14.78 12.44 -1.31
C TRP A 152 -16.05 11.70 -1.73
N LYS A 153 -16.13 11.21 -2.97
CA LYS A 153 -17.34 10.56 -3.50
C LYS A 153 -17.53 9.13 -2.97
N ARG A 154 -16.44 8.41 -2.64
CA ARG A 154 -16.46 7.00 -2.19
C ARG A 154 -16.34 6.75 -0.69
N ARG A 155 -15.99 7.73 0.15
CA ARG A 155 -16.09 7.57 1.62
C ARG A 155 -17.52 7.18 2.07
N LYS A 156 -18.53 7.55 1.27
CA LYS A 156 -19.94 7.16 1.44
C LYS A 156 -20.22 5.71 1.01
N SER A 157 -19.46 5.15 0.07
CA SER A 157 -19.61 3.76 -0.40
C SER A 157 -18.89 2.75 0.48
N LEU A 158 -17.76 3.12 1.13
CA LEU A 158 -17.08 2.23 2.09
C LEU A 158 -17.92 1.94 3.34
N LYS A 159 -18.70 2.91 3.84
CA LYS A 159 -19.72 2.66 4.88
C LYS A 159 -20.80 1.68 4.41
N LYS A 160 -21.16 1.72 3.12
CA LYS A 160 -22.14 0.82 2.52
C LYS A 160 -21.56 -0.58 2.31
N LEU A 161 -20.28 -0.70 1.92
CA LEU A 161 -19.57 -1.97 1.78
C LEU A 161 -19.32 -2.65 3.13
N LYS A 162 -18.87 -1.92 4.16
CA LYS A 162 -18.76 -2.45 5.53
C LYS A 162 -20.12 -2.93 6.07
N LYS A 163 -21.22 -2.29 5.67
CA LYS A 163 -22.58 -2.75 6.01
C LYS A 163 -22.94 -4.06 5.28
N ILE A 164 -22.62 -4.17 3.98
CA ILE A 164 -22.88 -5.38 3.18
C ILE A 164 -22.01 -6.56 3.65
N LEU A 165 -20.72 -6.34 3.91
CA LEU A 165 -19.82 -7.37 4.47
C LEU A 165 -20.30 -7.89 5.82
N LYS A 166 -20.83 -7.00 6.67
CA LYS A 166 -21.46 -7.37 7.94
C LYS A 166 -22.78 -8.15 7.76
N GLU A 167 -23.57 -7.85 6.73
CA GLU A 167 -24.81 -8.57 6.40
C GLU A 167 -24.55 -9.94 5.76
N VAL A 168 -23.41 -10.13 5.08
CA VAL A 168 -23.00 -11.39 4.45
C VAL A 168 -22.24 -12.33 5.42
N GLY A 169 -22.01 -11.91 6.66
CA GLY A 169 -21.42 -12.76 7.70
C GLY A 169 -19.90 -12.93 7.61
N LEU A 170 -19.23 -12.18 6.73
CA LEU A 170 -17.76 -12.10 6.65
C LEU A 170 -17.23 -11.03 7.62
N ASP A 171 -17.63 -11.11 8.88
CA ASP A 171 -17.05 -10.29 9.95
C ASP A 171 -15.85 -11.06 10.53
N GLU A 172 -14.65 -10.49 10.44
CA GLU A 172 -13.39 -11.04 10.99
C GLU A 172 -13.54 -11.51 12.45
N LYS A 173 -14.45 -10.87 13.20
CA LYS A 173 -14.76 -11.23 14.59
C LYS A 173 -15.38 -12.62 14.75
N SER A 174 -16.02 -13.17 13.72
CA SER A 174 -16.60 -14.51 13.77
C SER A 174 -15.53 -15.60 13.76
N LYS A 175 -14.47 -15.42 12.94
CA LYS A 175 -13.32 -16.34 12.92
C LYS A 175 -12.57 -16.31 14.25
N THR A 176 -12.30 -15.13 14.81
CA THR A 176 -11.60 -15.02 16.11
C THR A 176 -12.39 -15.68 17.25
N GLN A 177 -13.72 -15.55 17.29
CA GLN A 177 -14.54 -16.20 18.31
C GLN A 177 -14.64 -17.72 18.14
N GLU A 178 -14.59 -18.20 16.91
CA GLU A 178 -14.65 -19.63 16.61
C GLU A 178 -13.31 -20.33 16.87
N ASP A 179 -12.19 -19.64 16.58
CA ASP A 179 -10.85 -20.10 16.90
C ASP A 179 -10.57 -20.08 18.42
N GLU A 180 -11.05 -19.06 19.16
CA GLU A 180 -11.01 -19.07 20.62
C GLU A 180 -11.83 -20.23 21.23
N LYS A 181 -12.99 -20.55 20.67
CA LYS A 181 -13.79 -21.72 21.10
C LYS A 181 -13.07 -23.04 20.80
N ARG A 182 -12.41 -23.15 19.65
CA ARG A 182 -11.61 -24.34 19.28
C ARG A 182 -10.39 -24.52 20.17
N LEU A 183 -9.71 -23.44 20.56
CA LEU A 183 -8.57 -23.47 21.48
C LEU A 183 -9.00 -23.88 22.90
N ARG A 184 -10.12 -23.33 23.40
CA ARG A 184 -10.70 -23.74 24.70
C ARG A 184 -11.16 -25.20 24.71
N ALA A 185 -11.72 -25.70 23.61
CA ALA A 185 -12.10 -27.12 23.48
C ALA A 185 -10.89 -28.07 23.52
N LYS A 186 -9.69 -27.59 23.14
CA LYS A 186 -8.43 -28.32 23.23
C LYS A 186 -7.73 -28.16 24.59
N GLY A 187 -8.34 -27.45 25.55
CA GLY A 187 -7.77 -27.22 26.89
C GLY A 187 -6.60 -26.24 26.92
N ILE A 188 -6.40 -25.47 25.85
CA ILE A 188 -5.34 -24.45 25.75
C ILE A 188 -5.96 -23.13 26.19
N ASP A 189 -5.47 -22.57 27.29
CA ASP A 189 -5.90 -21.25 27.76
C ASP A 189 -5.22 -20.16 26.91
N PRO A 190 -5.97 -19.38 26.11
CA PRO A 190 -5.37 -18.33 25.27
C PRO A 190 -4.74 -17.18 26.07
N ASN A 191 -4.94 -17.13 27.41
CA ASN A 191 -4.37 -16.13 28.30
C ASN A 191 -3.22 -16.65 29.18
N GLN A 192 -2.67 -17.84 28.91
CA GLN A 192 -1.46 -18.27 29.62
C GLN A 192 -0.27 -17.41 29.15
N GLU A 193 0.04 -16.35 29.90
CA GLU A 193 1.28 -15.59 29.74
C GLU A 193 2.46 -16.56 29.85
N ILE A 194 3.17 -16.76 28.75
CA ILE A 194 4.43 -17.52 28.72
C ILE A 194 5.43 -16.73 29.57
N THR A 195 5.53 -17.11 30.84
CA THR A 195 6.54 -16.59 31.76
C THR A 195 7.85 -17.27 31.39
N PHE A 196 8.76 -16.53 30.75
CA PHE A 196 10.17 -16.91 30.60
C PHE A 196 10.95 -16.53 31.86
#